data_AF-A0A7C9CXK2-F1
#
_entry.id   AF-A0A7C9CXK2-F1
#
_cell.length_a   1.000
_cell.length_b   1.000
_cell.length_c   1.000
_cell.angle_alpha   90.00
_cell.angle_beta   90.00
_cell.angle_gamma   90.00
#
_symmetry.space_group_name_H-M   'P 1'
#
loop_
_entity.id
_entity.type
_entity.pdbx_description
1 polymer ?
#
loop_
_entity_poly.entity_id
_entity_poly.type
_entity_poly.pdbx_seq_one_letter_code
_entity_poly.pdbx_strand_id
1 'polypeptide(L)'
;DSHDTFFLQAPSTTNELPEDYVQRVKHVHEKGGYDSRGYGYDWKREEANKNLLRTHTTAVSSRMLYALAQKPFAPKKYFSIDRVFRNEAVDRTHLAEFHQIEGLVCDRGLTLGDLIGVLHDFFSRLGMSKLRFKPAYNPYTEPSMEIFSYHEGF
;
A
#
# COMPACT_ATOMS: atom_id res chain seq x y z
N ASP A 1 -16.27 -4.92 8.79
CA ASP A 1 -14.94 -5.36 8.32
C ASP A 1 -14.98 -6.50 7.30
N SER A 2 -15.79 -7.56 7.48
CA SER A 2 -16.02 -8.56 6.40
C SER A 2 -16.79 -8.02 5.19
N HIS A 3 -17.31 -6.78 5.29
CA HIS A 3 -18.14 -6.18 4.26
C HIS A 3 -17.32 -5.63 3.09
N ASP A 4 -16.04 -5.26 3.27
CA ASP A 4 -15.29 -4.49 2.26
C ASP A 4 -14.26 -5.33 1.47
N THR A 5 -14.09 -6.61 1.83
CA THR A 5 -13.07 -7.49 1.24
C THR A 5 -13.63 -8.87 0.86
N PHE A 6 -13.19 -9.41 -0.29
CA PHE A 6 -13.51 -10.77 -0.70
C PHE A 6 -12.51 -11.78 -0.13
N PHE A 7 -12.92 -12.49 0.93
CA PHE A 7 -12.15 -13.62 1.48
C PHE A 7 -12.36 -14.89 0.65
N LEU A 8 -11.33 -15.72 0.52
CA LEU A 8 -11.43 -16.99 -0.19
C LEU A 8 -12.08 -18.05 0.70
N GLN A 9 -13.00 -18.83 0.13
CA GLN A 9 -13.51 -20.05 0.77
C GLN A 9 -12.55 -21.23 0.57
N ALA A 10 -11.90 -21.33 -0.59
CA ALA A 10 -10.91 -22.34 -0.90
C ALA A 10 -9.88 -21.81 -1.93
N PRO A 11 -8.58 -21.81 -1.63
CA PRO A 11 -7.97 -22.08 -0.33
C PRO A 11 -8.22 -20.92 0.65
N SER A 12 -8.82 -21.19 1.82
CA SER A 12 -9.16 -20.15 2.80
C SER A 12 -7.98 -19.64 3.63
N THR A 13 -6.91 -20.43 3.76
CA THR A 13 -5.70 -20.05 4.49
C THR A 13 -4.45 -20.22 3.63
N THR A 14 -3.43 -19.41 3.88
CA THR A 14 -2.10 -19.59 3.27
C THR A 14 -1.39 -20.81 3.84
N ASN A 15 -0.54 -21.45 3.03
CA ASN A 15 0.25 -22.61 3.43
C ASN A 15 1.63 -22.21 3.95
N GLU A 16 2.20 -21.10 3.46
CA GLU A 16 3.58 -20.71 3.75
C GLU A 16 3.70 -19.19 3.94
N LEU A 17 4.48 -18.79 4.94
CA LEU A 17 4.92 -17.41 5.20
C LEU A 17 6.35 -17.44 5.75
N PRO A 18 7.16 -16.38 5.54
CA PRO A 18 8.48 -16.25 6.14
C PRO A 18 8.35 -16.07 7.66
N GLU A 19 8.51 -17.16 8.42
CA GLU A 19 8.17 -17.19 9.84
C GLU A 19 8.99 -16.19 10.67
N ASP A 20 10.28 -16.02 10.34
CA ASP A 20 11.13 -15.04 11.00
C ASP A 20 10.57 -13.62 10.86
N TYR A 21 10.05 -13.27 9.69
CA TYR A 21 9.48 -11.96 9.41
C TYR A 21 8.10 -11.80 10.06
N VAL A 22 7.27 -12.85 10.03
CA VAL A 22 5.97 -12.85 10.72
C VAL A 22 6.13 -12.61 12.22
N GLN A 23 7.13 -13.22 12.87
CA GLN A 23 7.39 -12.99 14.29
C GLN A 23 7.84 -11.55 14.58
N ARG A 24 8.65 -10.93 13.69
CA ARG A 24 9.02 -9.51 13.81
C ARG A 24 7.78 -8.61 13.64
N VAL A 25 6.94 -8.89 12.65
CA VAL A 25 5.68 -8.16 12.41
C VAL A 25 4.77 -8.26 13.65
N LYS A 26 4.55 -9.48 14.16
CA LYS A 26 3.79 -9.73 15.39
C LYS A 26 4.32 -8.87 16.54
N HIS A 27 5.62 -8.96 16.80
CA HIS A 27 6.25 -8.23 17.89
C HIS A 27 6.01 -6.72 17.80
N VAL A 28 6.27 -6.11 16.63
CA VAL A 28 6.10 -4.67 16.42
C VAL A 28 4.63 -4.25 16.52
N HIS A 29 3.71 -5.06 15.97
CA HIS A 29 2.28 -4.78 16.06
C HIS A 29 1.78 -4.77 17.51
N GLU A 30 2.18 -5.75 18.32
CA GLU A 30 1.71 -5.88 19.70
C GLU A 30 2.40 -4.92 20.66
N LYS A 31 3.74 -4.84 20.59
CA LYS A 31 4.59 -4.23 21.63
C LYS A 31 5.35 -2.99 21.17
N GLY A 32 5.35 -2.71 19.86
CA GLY A 32 6.18 -1.67 19.27
C GLY A 32 7.62 -2.10 19.01
N GLY A 33 8.45 -1.12 18.65
CA GLY A 33 9.80 -1.30 18.15
C GLY A 33 10.09 -0.27 17.06
N TYR A 34 11.36 -0.07 16.74
CA TYR A 34 11.80 0.92 15.73
C TYR A 34 11.19 2.31 15.98
N ASP A 35 11.26 2.77 17.23
CA ASP A 35 10.71 4.04 17.73
C ASP A 35 9.17 4.16 17.71
N SER A 36 8.46 3.12 17.30
CA SER A 36 7.00 3.00 17.42
C SER A 36 6.58 2.34 18.74
N ARG A 37 5.44 2.76 19.27
CA ARG A 37 4.79 2.12 20.43
C ARG A 37 3.99 0.86 20.08
N GLY A 38 3.89 0.54 18.78
CA GLY A 38 3.00 -0.49 18.29
C GLY A 38 1.53 -0.08 18.45
N TYR A 39 0.63 -1.05 18.28
CA TYR A 39 -0.81 -0.82 18.34
C TYR A 39 -1.44 -1.31 19.66
N GLY A 40 -0.71 -2.04 20.49
CA GLY A 40 -1.18 -2.44 21.83
C GLY A 40 -2.36 -3.42 21.83
N TYR A 41 -2.48 -4.26 20.79
CA TYR A 41 -3.49 -5.33 20.70
C TYR A 41 -2.83 -6.71 20.62
N ASP A 42 -3.63 -7.77 20.81
CA ASP A 42 -3.19 -9.16 20.62
C ASP A 42 -3.24 -9.52 19.13
N TRP A 43 -2.08 -9.76 18.52
CA TRP A 43 -1.97 -10.06 17.10
C TRP A 43 -2.27 -11.54 16.84
N LYS A 44 -3.31 -11.79 16.04
CA LYS A 44 -3.81 -13.14 15.77
C LYS A 44 -3.24 -13.70 14.47
N ARG A 45 -2.44 -14.78 14.57
CA ARG A 45 -1.89 -15.50 13.40
C ARG A 45 -2.99 -16.02 12.47
N GLU A 46 -4.08 -16.49 13.04
CA GLU A 46 -5.23 -17.00 12.30
C GLU A 46 -5.82 -15.93 11.36
N GLU A 47 -5.81 -14.66 11.78
CA GLU A 47 -6.29 -13.57 10.94
C GLU A 47 -5.33 -13.25 9.79
N ALA A 48 -4.03 -13.20 10.08
CA ALA A 48 -3.02 -12.97 9.04
C ALA A 48 -2.91 -14.11 8.01
N ASN A 49 -3.36 -15.32 8.38
CA ASN A 49 -3.35 -16.47 7.49
C ASN A 49 -4.51 -16.50 6.51
N LYS A 50 -5.57 -15.69 6.69
CA LYS A 50 -6.75 -15.70 5.81
C LYS A 50 -6.40 -15.21 4.42
N ASN A 51 -6.69 -16.03 3.41
CA ASN A 51 -6.54 -15.62 2.03
C ASN A 51 -7.70 -14.75 1.58
N LEU A 52 -7.39 -13.77 0.76
CA LEU A 52 -8.34 -12.81 0.20
C LEU A 52 -7.92 -12.43 -1.22
N LEU A 53 -8.87 -11.93 -2.00
CA LEU A 53 -8.55 -11.23 -3.25
C LEU A 53 -7.93 -9.88 -2.90
N ARG A 54 -6.76 -9.60 -3.47
CA ARG A 54 -5.99 -8.39 -3.15
C ARG A 54 -6.85 -7.13 -3.31
N THR A 55 -6.87 -6.30 -2.28
CA THR A 55 -7.66 -5.06 -2.23
C THR A 55 -6.92 -3.86 -2.82
N HIS A 56 -5.58 -3.93 -2.86
CA HIS A 56 -4.68 -2.88 -3.32
C HIS A 56 -3.40 -3.48 -3.91
N THR A 57 -2.76 -2.78 -4.85
CA THR A 57 -1.44 -3.18 -5.37
C THR A 57 -0.31 -2.95 -4.36
N THR A 58 -0.56 -2.25 -3.25
CA THR A 58 0.39 -2.05 -2.14
C THR A 58 0.89 -3.36 -1.53
N ALA A 59 0.09 -4.43 -1.58
CA ALA A 59 0.54 -5.77 -1.18
C ALA A 59 1.70 -6.29 -2.08
N VAL A 60 1.71 -5.93 -3.36
CA VAL A 60 2.80 -6.26 -4.29
C VAL A 60 4.04 -5.45 -3.93
N SER A 61 3.89 -4.15 -3.68
CA SER A 61 4.99 -3.28 -3.22
C SER A 61 5.65 -3.78 -1.94
N SER A 62 4.85 -4.23 -0.96
CA SER A 62 5.36 -4.85 0.27
C SER A 62 6.21 -6.10 -0.02
N ARG A 63 5.76 -6.99 -0.93
CA ARG A 63 6.55 -8.16 -1.36
C ARG A 63 7.86 -7.75 -2.02
N MET A 64 7.84 -6.73 -2.88
CA MET A 64 9.04 -6.25 -3.58
C MET A 64 10.04 -5.59 -2.63
N LEU A 65 9.57 -4.82 -1.65
CA LEU A 65 10.40 -4.22 -0.61
C LEU A 65 11.00 -5.29 0.31
N TYR A 66 10.23 -6.30 0.71
CA TYR A 66 10.74 -7.42 1.48
C TYR A 66 11.85 -8.17 0.73
N ALA A 67 11.65 -8.46 -0.55
CA ALA A 67 12.66 -9.12 -1.38
C ALA A 67 13.92 -8.26 -1.61
N LEU A 68 13.76 -6.94 -1.72
CA LEU A 68 14.88 -6.00 -1.80
C LEU A 68 15.69 -5.99 -0.50
N ALA A 69 15.02 -6.06 0.66
CA ALA A 69 15.66 -6.07 1.97
C ALA A 69 16.49 -7.34 2.25
N GLN A 70 16.29 -8.42 1.48
CA GLN A 70 17.12 -9.64 1.59
C GLN A 70 18.48 -9.51 0.89
N LYS A 71 18.75 -8.38 0.22
CA LYS A 71 19.96 -8.15 -0.57
C LYS A 71 20.71 -6.93 -0.01
N PRO A 72 22.01 -6.77 -0.35
CA PRO A 72 22.70 -5.50 -0.10
C PRO A 72 21.88 -4.33 -0.65
N PHE A 73 21.74 -3.29 0.16
CA PHE A 73 20.91 -2.14 -0.20
C PHE A 73 21.38 -1.52 -1.51
N ALA A 74 20.45 -1.34 -2.43
CA ALA A 74 20.63 -0.59 -3.67
C ALA A 74 19.35 0.21 -3.94
N PRO A 75 19.45 1.49 -4.36
CA PRO A 75 18.27 2.29 -4.70
C PRO A 75 17.45 1.63 -5.80
N LYS A 76 16.11 1.68 -5.67
CA LYS A 76 15.17 1.08 -6.63
C LYS A 76 13.96 1.97 -6.84
N LYS A 77 13.42 1.91 -8.05
CA LYS A 77 12.13 2.47 -8.44
C LYS A 77 11.29 1.34 -9.02
N TYR A 78 10.10 1.12 -8.50
CA TYR A 78 9.17 0.12 -8.99
C TYR A 78 7.84 0.78 -9.37
N PHE A 79 7.12 0.18 -10.32
CA PHE A 79 5.74 0.50 -10.58
C PHE A 79 4.96 -0.77 -10.92
N SER A 80 3.66 -0.73 -10.73
CA SER A 80 2.74 -1.81 -11.11
C SER A 80 1.41 -1.23 -11.58
N ILE A 81 0.79 -1.91 -12.54
CA ILE A 81 -0.57 -1.66 -12.99
C ILE A 81 -1.26 -3.01 -12.97
N ASP A 82 -2.21 -3.20 -12.06
CA ASP A 82 -2.84 -4.51 -11.91
C ASP A 82 -4.26 -4.37 -11.35
N ARG A 83 -5.06 -5.41 -11.55
CA ARG A 83 -6.46 -5.46 -11.09
C ARG A 83 -6.55 -5.70 -9.59
N VAL A 84 -7.40 -4.97 -8.90
CA VAL A 84 -7.72 -5.14 -7.47
C VAL A 84 -9.21 -5.37 -7.29
N PHE A 85 -9.59 -5.94 -6.15
CA PHE A 85 -10.96 -6.34 -5.85
C PHE A 85 -11.42 -5.71 -4.54
N ARG A 86 -12.59 -5.09 -4.54
CA ARG A 86 -13.21 -4.51 -3.35
C ARG A 86 -14.66 -4.91 -3.27
N ASN A 87 -15.08 -5.36 -2.10
CA ASN A 87 -16.47 -5.76 -1.86
C ASN A 87 -17.32 -4.54 -1.50
N GLU A 88 -17.22 -3.48 -2.30
CA GLU A 88 -18.08 -2.30 -2.15
C GLU A 88 -19.40 -2.58 -2.87
N ALA A 89 -20.50 -1.98 -2.39
CA ALA A 89 -21.80 -2.13 -3.03
C ALA A 89 -21.70 -1.63 -4.48
N VAL A 90 -21.95 -2.51 -5.45
CA VAL A 90 -21.88 -2.14 -6.87
C VAL A 90 -22.92 -1.07 -7.15
N ASP A 91 -22.46 0.13 -7.51
CA ASP A 91 -23.29 1.24 -7.94
C ASP A 91 -22.87 1.72 -9.34
N ARG A 92 -23.44 2.83 -9.82
CA ARG A 92 -23.14 3.35 -11.17
C ARG A 92 -21.69 3.78 -11.37
N THR A 93 -20.92 3.93 -10.29
CA THR A 93 -19.56 4.48 -10.25
C THR A 93 -18.52 3.54 -9.63
N HIS A 94 -18.95 2.53 -8.87
CA HIS A 94 -18.09 1.59 -8.16
C HIS A 94 -18.25 0.18 -8.71
N LEU A 95 -17.20 -0.30 -9.38
CA LEU A 95 -17.08 -1.70 -9.79
C LEU A 95 -16.43 -2.51 -8.67
N ALA A 96 -16.85 -3.77 -8.53
CA ALA A 96 -16.25 -4.72 -7.58
C ALA A 96 -14.77 -5.03 -7.90
N GLU A 97 -14.31 -4.73 -9.12
CA GLU A 97 -12.93 -4.81 -9.55
C GLU A 97 -12.53 -3.62 -10.43
N PHE A 98 -11.31 -3.14 -10.27
CA PHE A 98 -10.74 -2.05 -11.09
C PHE A 98 -9.22 -2.17 -11.16
N HIS A 99 -8.57 -1.39 -12.04
CA HIS A 99 -7.11 -1.39 -12.15
C HIS A 99 -6.52 -0.30 -11.26
N GLN A 100 -5.58 -0.68 -10.40
CA GLN A 100 -4.82 0.26 -9.57
C GLN A 100 -3.40 0.41 -10.14
N ILE A 101 -2.96 1.65 -10.26
CA ILE A 101 -1.57 2.01 -10.60
C ILE A 101 -0.87 2.37 -9.29
N GLU A 102 0.31 1.82 -9.05
CA GLU A 102 1.13 2.19 -7.90
C GLU A 102 2.60 2.31 -8.31
N GLY A 103 3.28 3.34 -7.80
CA GLY A 103 4.71 3.55 -7.97
C GLY A 103 5.38 3.80 -6.62
N LEU A 104 6.61 3.30 -6.46
CA LEU A 104 7.40 3.52 -5.25
C LEU A 104 8.86 3.79 -5.60
N VAL A 105 9.50 4.63 -4.79
CA VAL A 105 10.93 4.94 -4.86
C VAL A 105 11.52 4.59 -3.50
N CYS A 106 12.57 3.77 -3.50
CA CYS A 106 13.31 3.36 -2.31
C CYS A 106 14.76 3.83 -2.46
N ASP A 107 15.15 4.80 -1.64
CA ASP A 107 16.50 5.36 -1.59
C ASP A 107 16.78 5.92 -0.18
N ARG A 108 18.02 6.35 0.09
CA ARG A 108 18.44 6.96 1.35
C ARG A 108 18.15 8.45 1.33
N GLY A 109 17.65 8.98 2.45
CA GLY A 109 17.47 10.42 2.63
C GLY A 109 16.36 11.02 1.78
N LEU A 110 15.41 10.20 1.30
CA LEU A 110 14.22 10.70 0.63
C LEU A 110 13.39 11.57 1.58
N THR A 111 12.91 12.68 1.05
CA THR A 111 12.11 13.68 1.75
C THR A 111 10.72 13.79 1.13
N LEU A 112 9.83 14.51 1.81
CA LEU A 112 8.53 14.87 1.24
C LEU A 112 8.66 15.68 -0.07
N GLY A 113 9.71 16.48 -0.19
CA GLY A 113 10.00 17.26 -1.39
C GLY A 113 10.30 16.37 -2.60
N ASP A 114 10.99 15.24 -2.39
CA ASP A 114 11.26 14.26 -3.45
C ASP A 114 9.97 13.60 -3.93
N LEU A 115 9.07 13.22 -3.00
CA LEU A 115 7.75 12.69 -3.35
C LEU A 115 6.96 13.71 -4.18
N ILE A 116 6.89 14.97 -3.73
CA ILE A 116 6.20 16.05 -4.45
C ILE A 116 6.81 16.25 -5.85
N GLY A 117 8.15 16.24 -5.97
CA GLY A 117 8.85 16.38 -7.24
C GLY A 117 8.54 15.26 -8.23
N VAL A 118 8.56 14.01 -7.76
CA VAL A 118 8.19 12.83 -8.57
C VAL A 118 6.74 12.93 -9.05
N LEU A 119 5.82 13.33 -8.17
CA LEU A 119 4.40 13.48 -8.52
C LEU A 119 4.18 14.59 -9.54
N HIS A 120 4.87 15.73 -9.41
CA HIS A 120 4.84 16.79 -10.41
C HIS A 120 5.34 16.31 -11.78
N ASP A 121 6.49 15.63 -11.86
CA ASP A 121 7.01 15.10 -13.14
C ASP A 121 6.02 14.08 -13.74
N PHE A 122 5.52 13.15 -12.94
CA PHE A 122 4.57 12.12 -13.39
C PHE A 122 3.28 12.73 -13.95
N PHE A 123 2.60 13.59 -13.20
CA PHE A 123 1.31 14.17 -13.62
C PHE A 123 1.48 15.20 -14.75
N SER A 124 2.61 15.92 -14.82
CA SER A 124 2.87 16.85 -15.93
C SER A 124 2.94 16.12 -17.29
N ARG A 125 3.50 14.91 -17.32
CA ARG A 125 3.52 14.04 -18.52
C ARG A 125 2.15 13.51 -18.92
N LEU A 126 1.19 13.56 -17.99
CA LEU A 126 -0.23 13.26 -18.22
C LEU A 126 -1.06 14.51 -18.54
N GLY A 127 -0.43 15.68 -18.71
CA GLY A 127 -1.12 16.94 -19.01
C GLY A 127 -1.74 17.63 -17.77
N MET A 128 -1.43 17.16 -16.56
CA MET A 128 -1.94 17.74 -15.30
C MET A 128 -0.83 18.54 -14.59
N SER A 129 -0.79 19.86 -14.85
CA SER A 129 0.25 20.74 -14.29
C SER A 129 -0.16 21.49 -13.02
N LYS A 130 -1.48 21.65 -12.79
CA LYS A 130 -2.03 22.47 -11.68
C LYS A 130 -2.28 21.63 -10.42
N LEU A 131 -1.23 21.03 -9.85
CA LEU A 131 -1.34 20.17 -8.68
C LEU A 131 -1.44 20.95 -7.35
N ARG A 132 -2.20 20.41 -6.41
CA ARG A 132 -2.23 20.81 -4.99
C ARG A 132 -2.15 19.56 -4.12
N PHE A 133 -1.49 19.69 -2.98
CA PHE A 133 -1.31 18.59 -2.01
C PHE A 133 -2.04 18.93 -0.72
N LYS A 134 -2.76 17.97 -0.17
CA LYS A 134 -3.49 18.09 1.08
C LYS A 134 -3.04 16.97 2.02
N PRO A 135 -2.69 17.26 3.29
CA PRO A 135 -2.41 16.21 4.26
C PRO A 135 -3.57 15.22 4.35
N ALA A 136 -3.24 13.94 4.40
CA ALA A 136 -4.18 12.84 4.50
C ALA A 136 -3.68 11.82 5.51
N TYR A 137 -4.44 10.75 5.71
CA TYR A 137 -4.04 9.64 6.57
C TYR A 137 -4.04 8.35 5.75
N ASN A 138 -2.90 7.68 5.68
CA ASN A 138 -2.80 6.28 5.28
C ASN A 138 -2.02 5.52 6.36
N PRO A 139 -2.51 4.37 6.84
CA PRO A 139 -1.96 3.68 8.01
C PRO A 139 -0.52 3.14 7.82
N TYR A 140 -0.02 3.13 6.58
CA TYR A 140 1.28 2.58 6.20
C TYR A 140 2.26 3.63 5.64
N THR A 141 1.99 4.93 5.84
CA THR A 141 2.85 6.00 5.35
C THR A 141 3.05 7.10 6.39
N GLU A 142 4.21 7.73 6.37
CA GLU A 142 4.48 8.94 7.13
C GLU A 142 5.48 9.82 6.34
N PRO A 143 5.15 11.07 6.00
CA PRO A 143 3.80 11.68 6.01
C PRO A 143 2.92 11.18 4.85
N SER A 144 1.59 11.40 4.93
CA SER A 144 0.64 11.10 3.84
C SER A 144 0.01 12.35 3.23
N MET A 145 -0.31 12.29 1.94
CA MET A 145 -1.03 13.36 1.24
C MET A 145 -1.96 12.82 0.16
N GLU A 146 -3.06 13.55 -0.06
CA GLU A 146 -3.89 13.48 -1.26
C GLU A 146 -3.43 14.52 -2.28
N ILE A 147 -3.63 14.22 -3.56
CA ILE A 147 -3.24 15.06 -4.68
C ILE A 147 -4.50 15.49 -5.43
N PHE A 148 -4.60 16.78 -5.70
CA PHE A 148 -5.70 17.38 -6.45
C PHE A 148 -5.13 18.09 -7.67
N SER A 149 -5.83 18.05 -8.80
CA SER A 149 -5.53 18.87 -9.97
C SER A 149 -6.75 19.69 -10.35
N TYR A 150 -6.54 20.94 -10.73
CA TYR A 150 -7.61 21.76 -11.30
C TYR A 150 -7.90 21.35 -12.74
N HIS A 151 -9.18 21.08 -13.05
CA HIS A 151 -9.67 20.81 -14.40
C HIS A 151 -10.60 21.95 -14.82
N GLU A 152 -10.35 22.58 -15.98
CA GLU A 152 -11.07 23.79 -16.42
C GLU A 152 -12.54 23.52 -16.81
N GLY A 153 -12.92 22.25 -16.95
CA GLY A 153 -14.23 21.85 -17.45
C GLY A 153 -14.27 21.82 -18.98
N PHE A 154 -15.38 21.29 -19.51
CA PHE A 154 -15.76 21.44 -20.91
C PHE A 154 -16.97 22.36 -20.98
#